data_AF-A0A1Q5NG16-F1
#
_entry.id   AF-A0A1Q5NG16-F1
#
_cell.length_a   1.000
_cell.length_b   1.000
_cell.length_c   1.000
_cell.angle_alpha   90.00
_cell.angle_beta   90.00
_cell.angle_gamma   90.00
#
_symmetry.space_group_name_H-M   'P 1'
#
loop_
_entity.id
_entity.type
_entity.pdbx_description
1 polymer ?
#
loop_
_entity_poly.entity_id
_entity_poly.type
_entity_poly.pdbx_seq_one_letter_code
_entity_poly.pdbx_strand_id
1 'polypeptide(L)'
;MSTLPDRVWTEEDWERIRRGYRARDMDQKWNAFVEGDVLFLHRSWTGRGIYEVSFAPVSGGGRRIVSAVVETDPERYRRTDDAYDCLMMELIISAIILGEPATELWSGFRELHTATPGGNDLPAAAAKHSALGPRSDS
;
A
#
# COMPACT_ATOMS: atom_id res chain seq x y z
N MET A 1 -1.31 4.37 -17.40
CA MET A 1 -2.66 3.95 -16.94
C MET A 1 -2.36 3.18 -15.68
N SER A 2 -2.76 3.66 -14.50
CA SER A 2 -2.35 3.03 -13.25
C SER A 2 -2.74 1.56 -13.25
N THR A 3 -1.75 0.68 -13.13
CA THR A 3 -1.95 -0.75 -12.94
C THR A 3 -2.56 -0.96 -11.56
N LEU A 4 -3.61 -1.77 -11.45
CA LEU A 4 -4.30 -2.05 -10.20
C LEU A 4 -4.01 -3.47 -9.73
N PRO A 5 -4.01 -3.72 -8.41
CA PRO A 5 -3.99 -5.08 -7.88
C PRO A 5 -5.20 -5.88 -8.37
N ASP A 6 -4.96 -7.11 -8.82
CA ASP A 6 -6.02 -8.03 -9.25
C ASP A 6 -6.65 -8.80 -8.09
N ARG A 7 -6.15 -8.61 -6.86
CA ARG A 7 -6.61 -9.30 -5.66
C ARG A 7 -8.07 -8.97 -5.34
N VAL A 8 -8.83 -10.01 -4.96
CA VAL A 8 -10.14 -9.88 -4.30
C VAL A 8 -9.94 -10.08 -2.81
N TRP A 9 -10.36 -9.10 -2.02
CA TRP A 9 -10.42 -9.19 -0.56
C TRP A 9 -11.78 -9.70 -0.14
N THR A 10 -11.79 -10.60 0.85
CA THR A 10 -13.05 -11.13 1.39
C THR A 10 -13.86 -10.02 2.08
N GLU A 11 -15.13 -10.28 2.39
CA GLU A 11 -15.92 -9.32 3.18
C GLU A 11 -15.32 -9.10 4.58
N GLU A 12 -14.72 -10.14 5.18
CA GLU A 12 -14.02 -10.02 6.46
C GLU A 12 -12.76 -9.15 6.34
N ASP A 13 -11.98 -9.32 5.28
CA ASP A 13 -10.85 -8.44 4.99
C ASP A 13 -11.33 -7.00 4.82
N TRP A 14 -12.42 -6.79 4.08
CA TRP A 14 -12.99 -5.46 3.88
C TRP A 14 -13.48 -4.82 5.19
N GLU A 15 -14.08 -5.59 6.09
CA GLU A 15 -14.43 -5.11 7.43
C GLU A 15 -13.21 -4.63 8.22
N ARG A 16 -12.08 -5.33 8.09
CA ARG A 16 -10.82 -4.91 8.72
C ARG A 16 -10.24 -3.69 8.05
N ILE A 17 -10.26 -3.64 6.71
CA ILE A 17 -9.81 -2.48 5.93
C ILE A 17 -10.59 -1.22 6.31
N ARG A 18 -11.92 -1.33 6.47
CA ARG A 18 -12.80 -0.23 6.89
C ARG A 18 -12.49 0.34 8.27
N ARG A 19 -11.92 -0.45 9.18
CA ARG A 19 -11.46 0.05 10.49
C ARG A 19 -10.22 0.92 10.38
N GLY A 20 -9.54 0.89 9.22
CA GLY A 20 -8.34 1.66 8.95
C GLY A 20 -7.11 1.16 9.70
N TYR A 21 -6.06 1.97 9.67
CA TYR A 21 -4.82 1.72 10.40
C TYR A 21 -4.24 3.04 10.88
N ARG A 22 -3.80 3.10 12.14
CA ARG A 22 -3.17 4.27 12.73
C ARG A 22 -1.77 3.93 13.20
N ALA A 23 -0.78 4.57 12.59
CA ALA A 23 0.61 4.50 13.01
C ALA A 23 0.77 4.97 14.47
N ARG A 24 1.55 4.22 15.27
CA ARG A 24 1.82 4.54 16.68
C ARG A 24 3.14 5.26 16.92
N ASP A 25 4.09 5.14 16.00
CA ASP A 25 5.43 5.72 16.10
C ASP A 25 5.96 6.14 14.72
N MET A 26 7.20 6.65 14.70
CA MET A 26 7.85 7.16 13.49
C MET A 26 8.32 6.07 12.52
N ASP A 27 8.47 4.82 12.99
CA ASP A 27 8.86 3.72 12.13
C ASP A 27 7.68 3.25 11.27
N GLN A 28 6.46 3.37 11.80
CA GLN A 28 5.22 3.09 11.10
C GLN A 28 4.89 4.20 10.11
N LYS A 29 4.88 3.90 8.81
CA LYS A 29 4.92 4.94 7.76
C LYS A 29 3.57 5.33 7.19
N TRP A 30 2.53 4.57 7.53
CA TRP A 30 1.22 4.69 6.89
C TRP A 30 0.12 4.89 7.93
N ASN A 31 -0.78 5.81 7.62
CA ASN A 31 -2.12 5.87 8.19
C ASN A 31 -3.12 5.51 7.08
N ALA A 32 -4.21 4.85 7.46
CA ALA A 32 -5.27 4.44 6.57
C ALA A 32 -6.63 4.72 7.19
N PHE A 33 -7.55 5.27 6.41
CA PHE A 33 -8.95 5.44 6.78
C PHE A 33 -9.85 5.28 5.56
N VAL A 34 -11.12 4.97 5.78
CA VAL A 34 -12.09 4.74 4.70
C VAL A 34 -13.24 5.73 4.80
N GLU A 35 -13.61 6.32 3.67
CA GLU A 35 -14.87 7.06 3.50
C GLU A 35 -15.67 6.42 2.37
N GLY A 36 -16.88 5.94 2.68
CA GLY A 36 -17.68 5.16 1.73
C GLY A 36 -16.94 3.89 1.29
N ASP A 37 -16.64 3.81 -0.01
CA ASP A 37 -15.90 2.70 -0.63
C ASP A 37 -14.46 3.08 -1.04
N VAL A 38 -13.95 4.22 -0.54
CA VAL A 38 -12.61 4.72 -0.85
C VAL A 38 -11.70 4.62 0.36
N LEU A 39 -10.58 3.93 0.20
CA LEU A 39 -9.49 3.83 1.17
C LEU A 39 -8.44 4.91 0.89
N PHE A 40 -8.18 5.75 1.87
CA PHE A 40 -7.15 6.79 1.83
C PHE A 40 -5.89 6.30 2.53
N LEU A 41 -4.75 6.34 1.83
CA LEU A 41 -3.44 5.94 2.36
C LEU A 41 -2.53 7.17 2.45
N HIS A 42 -2.17 7.52 3.69
CA HIS A 42 -1.40 8.72 3.99
C HIS A 42 -0.07 8.37 4.64
N ARG A 43 0.96 9.17 4.37
CA ARG A 43 2.21 9.10 5.15
C ARG A 43 1.95 9.56 6.59
N SER A 44 2.37 8.74 7.55
CA SER A 44 2.03 8.94 8.96
C SER A 44 2.56 10.25 9.55
N TRP A 45 3.75 10.69 9.14
CA TRP A 45 4.45 11.82 9.73
C TRP A 45 4.22 13.16 9.02
N THR A 46 3.85 13.16 7.73
CA THR A 46 3.50 14.40 7.00
C THR A 46 2.00 14.59 6.84
N GLY A 47 1.22 13.52 7.01
CA GLY A 47 -0.21 13.51 6.69
C GLY A 47 -0.53 13.59 5.20
N ARG A 48 0.47 13.56 4.31
CA ARG A 48 0.26 13.64 2.86
C ARG A 48 -0.45 12.38 2.36
N GLY A 49 -1.57 12.54 1.65
CA GLY A 49 -2.24 11.46 0.93
C GLY A 49 -1.40 11.04 -0.26
N ILE A 50 -1.18 9.74 -0.40
CA ILE A 50 -0.40 9.16 -1.52
C ILE A 50 -1.33 8.40 -2.45
N TYR A 51 -2.27 7.65 -1.89
CA TYR A 51 -3.21 6.84 -2.65
C TYR A 51 -4.65 7.07 -2.17
N GLU A 52 -5.56 7.19 -3.11
CA GLU A 52 -7.00 7.06 -2.91
C GLU A 52 -7.46 5.84 -3.70
N VAL A 53 -7.89 4.79 -3.00
CA VAL A 53 -8.13 3.46 -3.57
C VAL A 53 -9.61 3.14 -3.49
N SER A 54 -10.28 3.09 -4.63
CA SER A 54 -11.72 2.82 -4.70
C SER A 54 -11.98 1.32 -4.85
N PHE A 55 -12.88 0.80 -4.02
CA PHE A 55 -13.30 -0.59 -4.03
C PHE A 55 -14.70 -0.75 -4.61
N ALA A 56 -14.95 -1.90 -5.23
CA ALA A 56 -16.31 -2.32 -5.59
C ALA A 56 -16.55 -3.78 -5.23
N PRO A 57 -17.80 -4.16 -4.90
CA PRO A 57 -18.15 -5.57 -4.69
C PRO A 57 -17.97 -6.39 -5.97
N VAL A 58 -17.62 -7.66 -5.78
CA VAL A 58 -17.49 -8.65 -6.86
C VAL A 58 -18.66 -9.64 -6.77
N SER A 59 -19.16 -10.07 -7.92
CA SER A 59 -20.16 -11.15 -7.97
C SER A 59 -19.56 -12.43 -7.38
N GLY A 60 -20.23 -13.01 -6.37
CA GLY A 60 -19.70 -14.13 -5.59
C GLY A 60 -19.11 -13.74 -4.23
N GLY A 61 -19.06 -12.45 -3.92
CA GLY A 61 -18.66 -11.91 -2.61
C GLY A 61 -17.27 -11.30 -2.59
N GLY A 62 -17.02 -10.44 -1.60
CA GLY A 62 -15.77 -9.72 -1.47
C GLY A 62 -15.70 -8.51 -2.40
N ARG A 63 -14.54 -7.85 -2.37
CA ARG A 63 -14.31 -6.58 -3.05
C ARG A 63 -12.94 -6.54 -3.70
N ARG A 64 -12.83 -5.76 -4.77
CA ARG A 64 -11.56 -5.51 -5.48
C ARG A 64 -11.39 -4.02 -5.72
N ILE A 65 -10.15 -3.62 -6.01
CA ILE A 65 -9.86 -2.27 -6.43
C ILE A 65 -10.36 -2.08 -7.87
N VAL A 66 -11.08 -0.98 -8.11
CA VAL A 66 -11.61 -0.62 -9.45
C VAL A 66 -11.02 0.67 -9.99
N SER A 67 -10.47 1.51 -9.13
CA SER A 67 -9.71 2.70 -9.51
C SER A 67 -8.78 3.12 -8.39
N ALA A 68 -7.69 3.79 -8.74
CA ALA A 68 -6.79 4.43 -7.80
C ALA A 68 -6.38 5.82 -8.32
N VAL A 69 -6.33 6.79 -7.42
CA VAL A 69 -5.69 8.09 -7.65
C VAL A 69 -4.36 8.06 -6.90
N VAL A 70 -3.29 8.49 -7.57
CA VAL A 70 -1.93 8.51 -7.02
C VAL A 70 -1.42 9.94 -7.03
N GLU A 71 -0.81 10.38 -5.92
CA GLU A 71 -0.11 11.66 -5.85
C GLU A 71 1.03 11.69 -6.89
N THR A 72 1.12 12.77 -7.67
CA THR A 72 2.10 12.92 -8.76
C THR A 72 3.08 14.06 -8.55
N ASP A 73 2.86 14.93 -7.56
CA ASP A 73 3.79 16.00 -7.21
C ASP A 73 5.10 15.37 -6.67
N PRO A 74 6.24 15.53 -7.37
CA PRO A 74 7.51 14.92 -7.00
C PRO A 74 8.09 15.46 -5.68
N GLU A 75 7.65 16.63 -5.20
CA GLU A 75 8.00 17.15 -3.88
C GLU A 75 7.23 16.45 -2.75
N ARG A 76 6.09 15.85 -3.08
CA ARG A 76 5.21 15.15 -2.14
C ARG A 76 5.42 13.65 -2.16
N TYR A 77 5.62 13.09 -3.34
CA TYR A 77 5.81 11.67 -3.56
C TYR A 77 6.77 11.44 -4.72
N ARG A 78 7.94 10.83 -4.41
CA ARG A 78 8.90 10.41 -5.44
C ARG A 78 8.42 9.14 -6.11
N ARG A 79 7.48 9.32 -7.02
CA ARG A 79 6.85 8.26 -7.79
C ARG A 79 7.88 7.55 -8.67
N THR A 80 7.82 6.22 -8.73
CA THR A 80 8.65 5.40 -9.61
C THR A 80 7.91 5.11 -10.91
N ASP A 81 6.88 4.26 -10.87
CA ASP A 81 6.05 3.91 -12.03
C ASP A 81 4.72 3.27 -11.60
N ASP A 82 3.86 2.95 -12.58
CA ASP A 82 2.54 2.33 -12.38
C ASP A 82 2.64 0.94 -11.70
N ALA A 83 3.71 0.16 -11.96
CA ALA A 83 3.88 -1.18 -11.41
C ALA A 83 4.29 -1.14 -9.93
N TYR A 84 5.15 -0.19 -9.57
CA TYR A 84 5.52 0.11 -8.19
C TYR A 84 4.29 0.49 -7.37
N ASP A 85 3.46 1.42 -7.89
CA ASP A 85 2.27 1.89 -7.20
C ASP A 85 1.25 0.75 -6.98
N CYS A 86 1.02 -0.07 -8.00
CA CYS A 86 0.18 -1.27 -7.91
C CYS A 86 0.60 -2.16 -6.73
N LEU A 87 1.87 -2.54 -6.72
CA LEU A 87 2.43 -3.42 -5.70
C LEU A 87 2.43 -2.78 -4.30
N MET A 88 2.73 -1.48 -4.23
CA MET A 88 2.76 -0.72 -2.98
C MET A 88 1.38 -0.67 -2.32
N MET A 89 0.32 -0.38 -3.09
CA MET A 89 -1.05 -0.39 -2.58
C MET A 89 -1.41 -1.76 -2.00
N GLU A 90 -1.12 -2.84 -2.72
CA GLU A 90 -1.42 -4.19 -2.24
C GLU A 90 -0.62 -4.56 -0.98
N LEU A 91 0.66 -4.17 -0.91
CA LEU A 91 1.50 -4.38 0.27
C LEU A 91 0.98 -3.64 1.50
N ILE A 92 0.57 -2.38 1.36
CA ILE A 92 0.01 -1.61 2.48
C ILE A 92 -1.26 -2.29 2.99
N ILE A 93 -2.18 -2.65 2.09
CA ILE A 93 -3.43 -3.31 2.47
C ILE A 93 -3.14 -4.64 3.17
N SER A 94 -2.33 -5.49 2.56
CA SER A 94 -2.08 -6.86 3.04
C SER A 94 -1.21 -6.87 4.31
N ALA A 95 -0.04 -6.25 4.27
CA ALA A 95 0.92 -6.33 5.37
C ALA A 95 0.65 -5.33 6.49
N ILE A 96 0.24 -4.09 6.16
CA ILE A 96 0.06 -3.04 7.17
C ILE A 96 -1.35 -3.05 7.74
N ILE A 97 -2.39 -3.16 6.93
CA ILE A 97 -3.77 -3.08 7.42
C ILE A 97 -4.25 -4.45 7.91
N LEU A 98 -4.07 -5.50 7.10
CA LEU A 98 -4.51 -6.86 7.43
C LEU A 98 -3.50 -7.63 8.29
N GLY A 99 -2.23 -7.24 8.31
CA GLY A 99 -1.20 -7.92 9.11
C GLY A 99 -0.77 -9.27 8.54
N GLU A 100 -0.98 -9.47 7.24
CA GLU A 100 -0.56 -10.67 6.54
C GLU A 100 0.96 -10.67 6.30
N PRO A 101 1.61 -11.84 6.23
CA PRO A 101 3.04 -11.93 5.90
C PRO A 101 3.39 -11.37 4.51
N ALA A 102 2.47 -11.45 3.53
CA ALA A 102 2.62 -10.91 2.17
C ALA A 102 3.94 -11.29 1.47
N THR A 103 4.45 -12.50 1.69
CA THR A 103 5.82 -12.93 1.30
C THR A 103 6.11 -12.82 -0.20
N GLU A 104 5.13 -13.10 -1.05
CA GLU A 104 5.24 -12.99 -2.51
C GLU A 104 5.30 -11.54 -2.96
N LEU A 105 4.43 -10.67 -2.42
CA LEU A 105 4.45 -9.23 -2.68
C LEU A 105 5.79 -8.62 -2.24
N TRP A 106 6.34 -9.06 -1.11
CA TRP A 106 7.68 -8.65 -0.67
C TRP A 106 8.81 -9.16 -1.56
N SER A 107 8.60 -10.25 -2.29
CA SER A 107 9.57 -10.76 -3.25
C SER A 107 9.53 -9.92 -4.53
N GLY A 108 8.34 -9.67 -5.08
CA GLY A 108 8.16 -8.76 -6.22
C GLY A 108 8.69 -7.35 -5.95
N PHE A 109 8.53 -6.84 -4.73
CA PHE A 109 8.99 -5.49 -4.38
C PHE A 109 10.52 -5.39 -4.40
N ARG A 110 11.20 -6.46 -3.98
CA ARG A 110 12.66 -6.54 -4.04
C ARG A 110 13.15 -6.62 -5.48
N GLU A 111 12.51 -7.46 -6.30
CA GLU A 111 12.87 -7.62 -7.71
C GLU A 111 12.76 -6.30 -8.48
N LEU A 112 11.66 -5.56 -8.27
CA LEU A 112 11.43 -4.26 -8.89
C LEU A 112 12.52 -3.23 -8.53
N HIS A 113 12.95 -3.22 -7.27
CA HIS A 113 14.05 -2.36 -6.83
C HIS A 113 15.42 -2.79 -7.37
N THR A 114 15.70 -4.10 -7.48
CA THR A 114 16.97 -4.59 -8.05
C THR A 114 17.06 -4.38 -9.57
N ALA A 115 15.93 -4.25 -10.27
CA ALA A 115 15.88 -4.06 -11.71
C ALA A 115 16.05 -2.60 -12.16
N THR A 116 16.14 -1.63 -11.23
CA THR A 116 16.31 -0.20 -11.56
C THR A 116 17.81 0.16 -11.63
N PRO A 117 18.41 0.42 -12.81
CA PRO A 117 19.81 0.82 -12.89
C PRO A 117 19.94 2.28 -12.43
N GLY A 118 20.58 2.51 -11.28
CA GLY A 118 20.91 3.84 -10.77
C GLY A 118 20.17 4.30 -9.51
N GLY A 119 19.30 3.47 -8.92
CA GLY A 119 18.74 3.72 -7.59
C GLY A 119 19.67 3.18 -6.51
N ASN A 120 20.08 4.03 -5.56
CA ASN A 120 20.92 3.69 -4.39
C ASN A 120 20.79 2.22 -3.95
N ASP A 121 21.90 1.48 -3.96
CA ASP A 121 22.02 0.10 -3.47
C ASP A 121 21.72 0.02 -1.96
N LEU A 122 20.45 0.15 -1.59
CA LEU A 122 19.99 -0.14 -0.25
C LEU A 122 19.65 -1.64 -0.20
N PRO A 123 20.23 -2.40 0.75
CA PRO A 123 19.87 -3.80 0.94
C PRO A 123 18.35 -3.94 1.05
N ALA A 124 17.78 -5.03 0.52
CA ALA A 124 16.33 -5.27 0.53
C ALA A 124 15.66 -5.07 1.91
N ALA A 125 16.37 -5.36 3.00
CA ALA A 125 15.92 -5.06 4.36
C ALA A 125 15.78 -3.54 4.64
N ALA A 126 16.73 -2.73 4.19
CA ALA A 126 16.67 -1.27 4.30
C ALA A 126 15.57 -0.66 3.42
N ALA A 127 15.31 -1.21 2.22
CA ALA A 127 14.18 -0.78 1.38
C ALA A 127 12.82 -1.07 2.04
N LYS A 128 12.67 -2.26 2.66
CA LYS A 128 11.49 -2.64 3.46
C LYS A 128 11.22 -1.65 4.59
N HIS A 129 12.25 -1.34 5.38
CA HIS A 129 12.13 -0.38 6.47
C HIS A 129 11.94 1.05 5.96
N SER A 130 12.48 1.43 4.79
CA SER A 130 12.43 2.80 4.25
C SER A 130 11.07 3.17 3.65
N ALA A 131 10.38 2.25 2.98
CA ALA A 131 9.12 2.55 2.28
C ALA A 131 7.87 2.25 3.13
N LEU A 132 7.76 1.06 3.74
CA LEU A 132 6.54 0.59 4.42
C LEU A 132 6.55 0.79 5.95
N GLY A 133 7.70 0.56 6.59
CA GLY A 133 7.77 0.48 8.06
C GLY A 133 7.20 -0.82 8.63
N PRO A 134 7.50 -1.16 9.90
CA PRO A 134 6.88 -2.30 10.57
C PRO A 134 5.40 -2.04 10.85
N ARG A 135 4.62 -3.13 11.05
CA ARG A 135 3.28 -3.07 11.66
C ARG A 135 3.41 -3.25 13.17
N SER A 136 2.60 -2.58 13.97
CA SER A 136 2.37 -2.97 15.37
C SER A 136 1.15 -3.89 15.47
N ASP A 137 1.32 -5.04 16.11
CA ASP A 137 0.17 -5.81 16.58
C ASP A 137 -0.51 -5.06 17.73
N SER A 138 -1.83 -5.03 17.67
CA SER A 138 -2.68 -4.38 18.68
C SER A 138 -3.03 -5.36 19.77
#